data_AF-A0A2K2TPA9-F1
#
_entry.id   AF-A0A2K2TPA9-F1
#
_cell.length_a   1.000
_cell.length_b   1.000
_cell.length_c   1.000
_cell.angle_alpha   90.00
_cell.angle_beta   90.00
_cell.angle_gamma   90.00
#
_symmetry.space_group_name_H-M   'P 1'
#
loop_
_entity.id
_entity.type
_entity.pdbx_description
1 polymer ?
#
loop_
_entity_poly.entity_id
_entity_poly.type
_entity_poly.pdbx_seq_one_letter_code
_entity_poly.pdbx_strand_id
1 'polypeptide(L)'
;MSEFSELVKRFDKIRTYVRDFYIYGFKTREDYQNKSARTYDNERRRIESWFSDYIQSDYNSERKKSVAITIDSSRISVNPLYSVWKSKSFTSNDIMLHFFILDLLQDGELRSVDEITDEIQINYQVLFDSQTVRKKLVEYEKSGLFTLYKEGKQNLYGVNPSVEEEIPEELPDLLNAVRFYQGISPFGFVGSTILDNQQTDNDLFRMKHDYLVHTLEDEILLPLLTAIKEQKVVSLTIRGSKRGNVSEAIGTPLKILVSTQTGRRYVCLRNRRSCRFHAYRLDTIQSVSVGEAEPEFSRHMEGLLRNLSFCWGVSFGSKRNPEEVKLTLKINEETEQYILNRLEREGRHGTITRTGPGAYLYEVRVWDANELLPWVKTFTGRILSFECSNKQVEAIWRRDMERMISLYLGEEDF
;
A
#
# COMPACT_ATOMS: atom_id res chain seq x y z
N MET A 1 -25.33 13.58 -23.26
CA MET A 1 -24.16 14.07 -22.49
C MET A 1 -24.13 13.28 -21.20
N SER A 2 -23.02 12.62 -20.85
CA SER A 2 -22.96 11.87 -19.58
C SER A 2 -23.04 12.86 -18.41
N GLU A 3 -24.12 12.79 -17.63
CA GLU A 3 -24.25 13.51 -16.37
C GLU A 3 -23.08 13.14 -15.43
N PHE A 4 -22.66 14.09 -14.61
CA PHE A 4 -21.63 13.87 -13.61
C PHE A 4 -22.17 12.87 -12.59
N SER A 5 -21.46 11.76 -12.39
CA SER A 5 -21.72 10.81 -11.33
C SER A 5 -20.51 10.75 -10.42
N GLU A 6 -20.77 10.83 -9.12
CA GLU A 6 -19.78 10.64 -8.07
C GLU A 6 -19.25 9.20 -8.09
N LEU A 7 -20.04 8.24 -8.57
CA LEU A 7 -19.70 6.83 -8.54
C LEU A 7 -18.64 6.43 -9.60
N VAL A 8 -17.93 5.36 -9.28
CA VAL A 8 -16.66 4.98 -9.91
C VAL A 8 -16.73 3.56 -10.44
N LYS A 9 -16.60 3.40 -11.75
CA LYS A 9 -16.58 2.07 -12.37
C LYS A 9 -15.26 1.32 -12.18
N ARG A 10 -14.13 2.03 -12.16
CA ARG A 10 -12.80 1.41 -12.00
C ARG A 10 -11.96 2.13 -10.97
N PHE A 11 -11.61 1.43 -9.89
CA PHE A 11 -10.86 1.96 -8.76
C PHE A 11 -9.42 2.35 -9.14
N ASP A 12 -8.77 1.59 -10.03
CA ASP A 12 -7.40 1.83 -10.51
C ASP A 12 -7.16 3.27 -11.03
N LYS A 13 -8.16 3.83 -11.72
CA LYS A 13 -8.11 5.20 -12.26
C LYS A 13 -8.11 6.24 -11.15
N ILE A 14 -8.95 6.05 -10.14
CA ILE A 14 -9.10 7.00 -9.04
C ILE A 14 -7.96 6.89 -8.05
N ARG A 15 -7.52 5.67 -7.72
CA ARG A 15 -6.29 5.45 -6.95
C ARG A 15 -5.13 6.23 -7.53
N THR A 16 -4.92 6.12 -8.85
CA THR A 16 -3.84 6.82 -9.54
C THR A 16 -3.97 8.33 -9.38
N TYR A 17 -5.20 8.87 -9.45
CA TYR A 17 -5.44 10.30 -9.33
C TYR A 17 -5.27 10.82 -7.90
N VAL A 18 -5.89 10.16 -6.90
CA VAL A 18 -5.74 10.50 -5.47
C VAL A 18 -4.26 10.48 -5.07
N ARG A 19 -3.52 9.45 -5.52
CA ARG A 19 -2.08 9.36 -5.29
C ARG A 19 -1.30 10.50 -5.95
N ASP A 20 -1.49 10.68 -7.26
CA ASP A 20 -0.66 11.58 -8.06
C ASP A 20 -0.87 13.06 -7.72
N PHE A 21 -2.11 13.46 -7.41
CA PHE A 21 -2.46 14.86 -7.17
C PHE A 21 -2.55 15.19 -5.69
N TYR A 22 -3.18 14.35 -4.88
CA TYR A 22 -3.54 14.72 -3.51
C TYR A 22 -2.59 14.20 -2.45
N ILE A 23 -1.96 13.04 -2.66
CA ILE A 23 -0.97 12.46 -1.71
C ILE A 23 0.43 12.97 -2.00
N TYR A 24 0.84 12.98 -3.27
CA TYR A 24 2.12 13.57 -3.63
C TYR A 24 2.08 15.10 -3.62
N GLY A 25 0.92 15.74 -3.83
CA GLY A 25 0.73 17.19 -3.62
C GLY A 25 1.49 18.15 -4.54
N PHE A 26 2.38 17.64 -5.41
CA PHE A 26 3.27 18.45 -6.25
C PHE A 26 2.83 18.56 -7.72
N LYS A 27 1.68 17.98 -8.12
CA LYS A 27 1.22 18.01 -9.51
C LYS A 27 0.15 19.06 -9.73
N THR A 28 0.30 19.81 -10.80
CA THR A 28 -0.65 20.81 -11.29
C THR A 28 -1.50 20.24 -12.42
N ARG A 29 -2.56 20.96 -12.81
CA ARG A 29 -3.42 20.59 -13.96
C ARG A 29 -2.61 20.36 -15.24
N GLU A 30 -1.54 21.12 -15.45
CA GLU A 30 -0.67 21.06 -16.64
C GLU A 30 0.20 19.79 -16.68
N ASP A 31 0.48 19.20 -15.51
CA ASP A 31 1.24 17.95 -15.40
C ASP A 31 0.40 16.71 -15.77
N TYR A 32 -0.90 16.89 -16.00
CA TYR A 32 -1.80 15.83 -16.43
C TYR A 32 -1.72 15.62 -17.96
N GLN A 33 -0.71 14.87 -18.40
CA GLN A 33 -0.48 14.59 -19.84
C GLN A 33 -1.21 13.34 -20.35
N ASN A 34 -1.86 12.56 -19.48
CA ASN A 34 -2.35 11.22 -19.83
C ASN A 34 -3.74 11.20 -20.51
N LYS A 35 -4.59 12.21 -20.30
CA LYS A 35 -5.97 12.27 -20.87
C LYS A 35 -6.44 13.72 -21.04
N SER A 36 -7.63 13.90 -21.64
CA SER A 36 -8.25 15.21 -21.83
C SER A 36 -8.47 15.98 -20.53
N ALA A 37 -8.37 17.31 -20.59
CA ALA A 37 -8.62 18.22 -19.46
C ALA A 37 -10.00 17.98 -18.80
N ARG A 38 -11.01 17.61 -19.59
CA ARG A 38 -12.35 17.26 -19.08
C ARG A 38 -12.34 16.04 -18.16
N THR A 39 -11.49 15.05 -18.43
CA THR A 39 -11.36 13.87 -17.56
C THR A 39 -10.75 14.27 -16.22
N TYR A 40 -9.73 15.14 -16.24
CA TYR A 40 -9.14 15.69 -15.03
C TYR A 40 -10.17 16.45 -14.19
N ASP A 41 -10.96 17.34 -14.82
CA ASP A 41 -11.95 18.15 -14.10
C ASP A 41 -13.06 17.28 -13.48
N ASN A 42 -13.45 16.19 -14.13
CA ASN A 42 -14.41 15.23 -13.57
C ASN A 42 -13.85 14.46 -12.37
N GLU A 43 -12.64 13.90 -12.47
CA GLU A 43 -12.04 13.18 -11.32
C GLU A 43 -11.73 14.12 -10.16
N ARG A 44 -11.34 15.38 -10.46
CA ARG A 44 -11.18 16.43 -9.45
C ARG A 44 -12.48 16.66 -8.69
N ARG A 45 -13.59 16.90 -9.38
CA ARG A 45 -14.91 17.14 -8.76
C ARG A 45 -15.38 15.97 -7.91
N ARG A 46 -15.11 14.72 -8.31
CA ARG A 46 -15.42 13.54 -7.49
C ARG A 46 -14.66 13.54 -6.16
N ILE A 47 -13.36 13.80 -6.23
CA ILE A 47 -12.51 13.81 -5.03
C ILE A 47 -12.84 15.03 -4.16
N GLU A 48 -13.15 16.18 -4.76
CA GLU A 48 -13.66 17.33 -4.01
C GLU A 48 -15.00 17.04 -3.32
N SER A 49 -15.87 16.21 -3.90
CA SER A 49 -17.11 15.77 -3.23
C SER A 49 -16.83 14.92 -1.99
N TRP A 50 -15.84 14.02 -2.03
CA TRP A 50 -15.54 13.14 -0.90
C TRP A 50 -14.62 13.75 0.17
N PHE A 51 -13.78 14.71 -0.22
CA PHE A 51 -12.68 15.23 0.61
C PHE A 51 -12.68 16.75 0.72
N SER A 52 -13.79 17.44 0.43
CA SER A 52 -13.87 18.91 0.48
C SER A 52 -13.24 19.49 1.74
N ASP A 53 -13.52 18.86 2.88
CA ASP A 53 -13.12 19.32 4.21
C ASP A 53 -11.63 19.12 4.50
N TYR A 54 -10.97 18.25 3.71
CA TYR A 54 -9.56 17.88 3.86
C TYR A 54 -8.69 18.43 2.73
N ILE A 55 -9.27 19.09 1.74
CA ILE A 55 -8.55 19.63 0.59
C ILE A 55 -8.05 21.04 0.92
N GLN A 56 -6.74 21.20 0.85
CA GLN A 56 -6.09 22.51 0.86
C GLN A 56 -5.56 22.83 -0.53
N SER A 57 -5.66 24.10 -0.92
CA SER A 57 -5.07 24.57 -2.17
C SER A 57 -4.08 25.68 -1.90
N ASP A 58 -2.93 25.57 -2.52
CA ASP A 58 -1.89 26.58 -2.48
C ASP A 58 -1.57 27.06 -3.90
N TYR A 59 -0.97 28.23 -4.00
CA TYR A 59 -0.50 28.80 -5.25
C TYR A 59 1.03 28.75 -5.26
N ASN A 60 1.61 28.07 -6.25
CA ASN A 60 3.06 28.12 -6.41
C ASN A 60 3.52 29.54 -6.80
N SER A 61 4.84 29.77 -6.80
CA SER A 61 5.48 31.03 -7.20
C SER A 61 5.11 31.52 -8.61
N GLU A 62 4.57 30.64 -9.46
CA GLU A 62 4.08 30.93 -10.82
C GLU A 62 2.55 31.14 -10.88
N ARG A 63 1.87 31.30 -9.73
CA ARG A 63 0.39 31.41 -9.60
C ARG A 63 -0.39 30.18 -10.10
N LYS A 64 0.23 29.01 -10.19
CA LYS A 64 -0.45 27.75 -10.51
C LYS A 64 -1.01 27.15 -9.23
N LYS A 65 -2.31 26.82 -9.26
CA LYS A 65 -3.01 26.18 -8.14
C LYS A 65 -2.57 24.73 -8.01
N SER A 66 -1.91 24.39 -6.92
CA SER A 66 -1.73 23.01 -6.46
C SER A 66 -2.85 22.67 -5.47
N VAL A 67 -3.24 21.40 -5.45
CA VAL A 67 -4.30 20.91 -4.55
C VAL A 67 -3.76 19.67 -3.86
N ALA A 68 -3.83 19.64 -2.54
CA ALA A 68 -3.36 18.53 -1.72
C ALA A 68 -4.40 18.16 -0.67
N ILE A 69 -4.46 16.87 -0.32
CA ILE A 69 -5.23 16.42 0.85
C ILE A 69 -4.31 16.57 2.05
N THR A 70 -4.72 17.39 3.02
CA THR A 70 -4.02 17.54 4.30
C THR A 70 -4.92 17.01 5.40
N ILE A 71 -4.57 15.84 5.93
CA ILE A 71 -5.33 15.19 6.99
C ILE A 71 -4.47 15.10 8.25
N ASP A 72 -4.98 15.66 9.34
CA ASP A 72 -4.43 15.42 10.68
C ASP A 72 -4.99 14.10 11.23
N SER A 73 -4.20 13.03 11.12
CA SER A 73 -4.61 11.70 11.60
C SER A 73 -5.04 11.68 13.08
N SER A 74 -4.53 12.60 13.91
CA SER A 74 -4.89 12.67 15.33
C SER A 74 -6.32 13.19 15.58
N ARG A 75 -6.93 13.86 14.59
CA ARG A 75 -8.25 14.47 14.71
C ARG A 75 -9.38 13.66 14.08
N ILE A 76 -9.04 12.62 13.32
CA ILE A 76 -10.01 11.74 12.68
C ILE A 76 -10.09 10.40 13.40
N SER A 77 -11.29 9.85 13.51
CA SER A 77 -11.51 8.49 14.02
C SER A 77 -11.67 7.46 12.91
N VAL A 78 -12.07 7.90 11.72
CA VAL A 78 -12.27 7.06 10.54
C VAL A 78 -11.43 7.61 9.40
N ASN A 79 -10.71 6.71 8.71
CA ASN A 79 -9.94 7.09 7.54
C ASN A 79 -10.89 7.55 6.41
N PRO A 80 -10.85 8.83 6.01
CA PRO A 80 -11.77 9.35 5.00
C PRO A 80 -11.55 8.69 3.63
N LEU A 81 -10.37 8.11 3.37
CA LEU A 81 -10.07 7.44 2.10
C LEU A 81 -10.88 6.16 1.89
N TYR A 82 -11.60 5.65 2.90
CA TYR A 82 -12.58 4.59 2.72
C TYR A 82 -13.73 4.99 1.80
N SER A 83 -14.07 6.28 1.74
CA SER A 83 -15.11 6.79 0.80
C SER A 83 -14.80 6.45 -0.66
N VAL A 84 -13.52 6.38 -1.04
CA VAL A 84 -13.08 6.00 -2.40
C VAL A 84 -13.47 4.56 -2.73
N TRP A 85 -13.47 3.68 -1.73
CA TRP A 85 -13.91 2.29 -1.88
C TRP A 85 -15.43 2.17 -1.89
N LYS A 86 -16.12 2.96 -1.06
CA LYS A 86 -17.58 3.02 -0.98
C LYS A 86 -18.22 3.61 -2.25
N SER A 87 -17.50 4.42 -3.01
CA SER A 87 -18.02 5.09 -4.21
C SER A 87 -18.07 4.22 -5.47
N LYS A 88 -17.93 2.90 -5.36
CA LYS A 88 -18.00 2.00 -6.52
C LYS A 88 -19.39 2.05 -7.17
N SER A 89 -19.45 2.22 -8.49
CA SER A 89 -20.71 2.26 -9.23
C SER A 89 -21.27 0.87 -9.50
N PHE A 90 -22.57 0.71 -9.34
CA PHE A 90 -23.33 -0.48 -9.76
C PHE A 90 -24.30 -0.11 -10.89
N THR A 91 -24.60 -1.06 -11.78
CA THR A 91 -25.69 -0.87 -12.75
C THR A 91 -27.04 -1.15 -12.11
N SER A 92 -28.14 -0.63 -12.66
CA SER A 92 -29.49 -0.95 -12.17
C SER A 92 -29.74 -2.46 -12.15
N ASN A 93 -29.24 -3.18 -13.16
CA ASN A 93 -29.34 -4.63 -13.23
C ASN A 93 -28.54 -5.32 -12.11
N ASP A 94 -27.35 -4.83 -11.78
CA ASP A 94 -26.56 -5.39 -10.67
C ASP A 94 -27.31 -5.26 -9.34
N ILE A 95 -27.96 -4.12 -9.11
CA ILE A 95 -28.73 -3.85 -7.89
C ILE A 95 -29.96 -4.76 -7.84
N MET A 96 -30.74 -4.82 -8.92
CA MET A 96 -31.93 -5.68 -9.00
C MET A 96 -31.59 -7.15 -8.77
N LEU A 97 -30.57 -7.67 -9.48
CA LEU A 97 -30.14 -9.06 -9.35
C LEU A 97 -29.60 -9.38 -7.96
N HIS A 98 -28.95 -8.43 -7.28
CA HIS A 98 -28.49 -8.63 -5.91
C HIS A 98 -29.67 -8.96 -4.98
N PHE A 99 -30.72 -8.15 -5.02
CA PHE A 99 -31.88 -8.34 -4.15
C PHE A 99 -32.73 -9.54 -4.55
N PHE A 100 -33.02 -9.70 -5.85
CA PHE A 100 -33.88 -10.80 -6.30
C PHE A 100 -33.26 -12.17 -6.05
N ILE A 101 -31.95 -12.34 -6.32
CA ILE A 101 -31.31 -13.64 -6.12
C ILE A 101 -31.19 -13.98 -4.62
N LEU A 102 -30.88 -12.99 -3.77
CA LEU A 102 -30.78 -13.23 -2.33
C LEU A 102 -32.14 -13.59 -1.72
N ASP A 103 -33.21 -12.91 -2.11
CA ASP A 103 -34.57 -13.25 -1.67
C ASP A 103 -34.98 -14.66 -2.12
N LEU A 104 -34.76 -14.99 -3.40
CA LEU A 104 -35.13 -16.31 -3.93
C LEU A 104 -34.37 -17.46 -3.29
N LEU A 105 -33.10 -17.27 -2.90
CA LEU A 105 -32.29 -18.34 -2.30
C LEU A 105 -32.33 -18.33 -0.75
N GLN A 106 -33.11 -17.44 -0.14
CA GLN A 106 -33.17 -17.30 1.32
C GLN A 106 -33.74 -18.56 2.02
N ASP A 107 -34.55 -19.34 1.32
CA ASP A 107 -35.10 -20.61 1.83
C ASP A 107 -34.07 -21.74 1.91
N GLY A 108 -32.84 -21.51 1.43
CA GLY A 108 -31.75 -22.48 1.45
C GLY A 108 -31.85 -23.57 0.39
N GLU A 109 -32.83 -23.50 -0.51
CA GLU A 109 -32.96 -24.48 -1.60
C GLU A 109 -31.92 -24.24 -2.71
N LEU A 110 -31.50 -25.33 -3.34
CA LEU A 110 -30.54 -25.28 -4.44
C LEU A 110 -31.29 -25.08 -5.76
N ARG A 111 -30.94 -24.03 -6.50
CA ARG A 111 -31.58 -23.70 -7.78
C ARG A 111 -30.57 -23.56 -8.91
N SER A 112 -30.96 -24.00 -10.10
CA SER A 112 -30.20 -23.80 -11.33
C SER A 112 -30.31 -22.35 -11.84
N VAL A 113 -29.43 -21.98 -12.78
CA VAL A 113 -29.48 -20.65 -13.42
C VAL A 113 -30.82 -20.42 -14.12
N ASP A 114 -31.36 -21.45 -14.77
CA ASP A 114 -32.60 -21.34 -15.53
C ASP A 114 -33.80 -21.20 -14.59
N GLU A 115 -33.86 -21.98 -13.51
CA GLU A 115 -34.88 -21.85 -12.46
C GLU A 115 -34.85 -20.46 -11.81
N ILE A 116 -33.68 -19.94 -11.44
CA ILE A 116 -33.55 -18.59 -10.88
C ILE A 116 -34.01 -17.54 -11.91
N THR A 117 -33.69 -17.71 -13.19
CA THR A 117 -34.10 -16.77 -14.24
C THR A 117 -35.61 -16.76 -14.42
N ASP A 118 -36.24 -17.94 -14.46
CA ASP A 118 -37.68 -18.10 -14.60
C ASP A 118 -38.43 -17.59 -13.34
N GLU A 119 -37.93 -17.90 -12.14
CA GLU A 119 -38.49 -17.40 -10.89
C GLU A 119 -38.39 -15.88 -10.78
N ILE A 120 -37.30 -15.26 -11.24
CA ILE A 120 -37.21 -13.79 -11.29
C ILE A 120 -38.30 -13.22 -12.20
N GLN A 121 -38.54 -13.84 -13.36
CA GLN A 121 -39.59 -13.40 -14.27
C GLN A 121 -40.98 -13.56 -13.66
N ILE A 122 -41.26 -14.69 -13.00
CA ILE A 122 -42.57 -14.99 -12.40
C ILE A 122 -42.84 -14.08 -11.21
N ASN A 123 -41.90 -13.98 -10.27
CA ASN A 123 -42.11 -13.31 -8.98
C ASN A 123 -41.95 -11.80 -9.08
N TYR A 124 -41.00 -11.33 -9.90
CA TYR A 124 -40.65 -9.90 -9.98
C TYR A 124 -41.05 -9.23 -11.29
N GLN A 125 -41.56 -9.99 -12.28
CA GLN A 125 -42.00 -9.45 -13.58
C GLN A 125 -40.88 -8.71 -14.34
N VAL A 126 -39.62 -9.10 -14.11
CA VAL A 126 -38.44 -8.57 -14.79
C VAL A 126 -37.78 -9.67 -15.60
N LEU A 127 -37.51 -9.40 -16.87
CA LEU A 127 -36.86 -10.36 -17.77
C LEU A 127 -35.36 -10.09 -17.83
N PHE A 128 -34.56 -11.06 -17.40
CA PHE A 128 -33.11 -11.08 -17.57
C PHE A 128 -32.69 -12.19 -18.53
N ASP A 129 -31.57 -11.99 -19.22
CA ASP A 129 -30.94 -13.10 -19.93
C ASP A 129 -30.22 -14.02 -18.93
N SER A 130 -30.33 -15.34 -19.14
CA SER A 130 -29.71 -16.35 -18.26
C SER A 130 -28.20 -16.15 -18.12
N GLN A 131 -27.53 -15.55 -19.12
CA GLN A 131 -26.09 -15.30 -19.07
C GLN A 131 -25.73 -14.17 -18.09
N THR A 132 -26.58 -13.15 -17.93
CA THR A 132 -26.42 -12.10 -16.93
C THR A 132 -26.64 -12.65 -15.52
N VAL A 133 -27.70 -13.44 -15.31
CA VAL A 133 -27.95 -14.13 -14.03
C VAL A 133 -26.77 -15.04 -13.67
N ARG A 134 -26.30 -15.85 -14.64
CA ARG A 134 -25.12 -16.73 -14.48
C ARG A 134 -23.88 -15.98 -14.05
N LYS A 135 -23.59 -14.83 -14.67
CA LYS A 135 -22.43 -14.01 -14.31
C LYS A 135 -22.51 -13.54 -12.86
N LYS A 136 -23.70 -13.18 -12.39
CA LYS A 136 -23.94 -12.75 -11.00
C LYS A 136 -23.77 -13.90 -10.01
N LEU A 137 -24.31 -15.07 -10.33
CA LEU A 137 -24.15 -16.27 -9.50
C LEU A 137 -22.69 -16.70 -9.37
N VAL A 138 -21.92 -16.68 -10.47
CA VAL A 138 -20.48 -16.96 -10.46
C VAL A 138 -19.69 -15.88 -9.70
N GLU A 139 -20.13 -14.62 -9.74
CA GLU A 139 -19.54 -13.55 -8.91
C GLU A 139 -19.74 -13.85 -7.42
N TYR A 140 -20.93 -14.26 -7.02
CA TYR A 140 -21.25 -14.57 -5.62
C TYR A 140 -20.63 -15.87 -5.12
N GLU A 141 -20.54 -16.90 -5.96
CA GLU A 141 -19.75 -18.10 -5.70
C GLU A 141 -18.28 -17.73 -5.39
N LYS A 142 -17.66 -16.90 -6.23
CA LYS A 142 -16.27 -16.46 -6.01
C LYS A 142 -16.09 -15.61 -4.75
N SER A 143 -17.12 -14.86 -4.36
CA SER A 143 -17.10 -14.09 -3.11
C SER A 143 -17.34 -14.94 -1.86
N GLY A 144 -17.75 -16.19 -2.02
CA GLY A 144 -18.10 -17.10 -0.92
C GLY A 144 -19.51 -16.92 -0.38
N LEU A 145 -20.33 -16.03 -0.96
CA LEU A 145 -21.73 -15.83 -0.58
C LEU A 145 -22.59 -17.04 -0.95
N PHE A 146 -22.32 -17.65 -2.11
CA PHE A 146 -23.04 -18.83 -2.60
C PHE A 146 -22.12 -20.03 -2.77
N THR A 147 -22.72 -21.22 -2.72
CA THR A 147 -22.03 -22.48 -2.96
C THR A 147 -22.54 -23.09 -4.26
N LEU A 148 -21.63 -23.65 -5.05
CA LEU A 148 -21.95 -24.37 -6.28
C LEU A 148 -22.00 -25.88 -6.03
N TYR A 149 -23.15 -26.49 -6.34
CA TYR A 149 -23.35 -27.93 -6.31
C TYR A 149 -23.52 -28.47 -7.73
N LYS A 150 -22.84 -29.57 -8.04
CA LYS A 150 -22.95 -30.24 -9.34
C LYS A 150 -23.84 -31.46 -9.22
N GLU A 151 -25.00 -31.41 -9.86
CA GLU A 151 -25.91 -32.55 -9.97
C GLU A 151 -25.97 -33.01 -11.43
N GLY A 152 -25.28 -34.11 -11.74
CA GLY A 152 -25.14 -34.63 -13.09
C GLY A 152 -24.47 -33.63 -14.05
N LYS A 153 -25.25 -33.06 -14.99
CA LYS A 153 -24.81 -32.02 -15.94
C LYS A 153 -25.23 -30.60 -15.53
N GLN A 154 -26.01 -30.45 -14.46
CA GLN A 154 -26.54 -29.17 -14.01
C GLN A 154 -25.72 -28.61 -12.84
N ASN A 155 -25.63 -27.28 -12.84
CA ASN A 155 -24.98 -26.50 -11.80
C ASN A 155 -26.09 -25.84 -10.97
N LEU A 156 -26.16 -26.19 -9.70
CA LEU A 156 -27.12 -25.64 -8.74
C LEU A 156 -26.39 -24.70 -7.78
N TYR A 157 -27.05 -23.59 -7.43
CA TYR A 157 -26.53 -22.55 -6.54
C TYR A 157 -27.42 -22.49 -5.31
N GLY A 158 -26.81 -22.30 -4.14
CA GLY A 158 -27.51 -22.04 -2.87
C GLY A 158 -26.73 -21.08 -1.99
N VAL A 159 -27.40 -20.50 -0.99
CA VAL A 159 -26.76 -19.64 0.01
C VAL A 159 -25.73 -20.43 0.79
N ASN A 160 -24.58 -19.82 1.06
CA ASN A 160 -23.57 -20.38 1.94
C ASN A 160 -23.96 -20.06 3.40
N PRO A 161 -24.32 -21.05 4.23
CA PRO A 161 -24.80 -20.83 5.61
C PRO A 161 -23.76 -20.17 6.53
N SER A 162 -22.47 -20.20 6.16
CA SER A 162 -21.38 -19.62 6.96
C SER A 162 -21.49 -18.11 7.21
N VAL A 163 -22.29 -17.37 6.42
CA VAL A 163 -22.32 -15.90 6.49
C VAL A 163 -23.17 -15.37 7.64
N GLU A 164 -24.23 -16.08 8.03
CA GLU A 164 -25.20 -15.63 9.04
C GLU A 164 -25.00 -16.28 10.40
N GLU A 165 -24.52 -17.53 10.44
CA GLU A 165 -24.36 -18.30 11.69
C GLU A 165 -23.08 -17.97 12.48
N GLU A 166 -22.12 -17.27 11.88
CA GLU A 166 -20.78 -17.05 12.48
C GLU A 166 -20.61 -15.73 13.25
N ILE A 167 -21.60 -14.83 13.29
CA ILE A 167 -21.49 -13.61 14.10
C ILE A 167 -21.96 -13.96 15.52
N PRO A 168 -21.06 -14.08 16.52
CA PRO A 168 -21.47 -14.46 17.86
C PRO A 168 -22.38 -13.39 18.47
N GLU A 169 -23.34 -13.81 19.29
CA GLU A 169 -24.20 -12.90 20.08
C GLU A 169 -23.42 -11.95 21.02
N GLU A 170 -22.10 -12.17 21.20
CA GLU A 170 -21.14 -11.32 21.93
C GLU A 170 -20.74 -10.05 21.16
N LEU A 171 -21.73 -9.38 20.57
CA LEU A 171 -21.59 -8.25 19.64
C LEU A 171 -20.83 -7.03 20.19
N PRO A 172 -20.99 -6.60 21.47
CA PRO A 172 -20.42 -5.32 21.91
C PRO A 172 -18.89 -5.28 21.97
N ASP A 173 -18.26 -6.32 22.52
CA ASP A 173 -16.80 -6.36 22.65
C ASP A 173 -16.11 -6.64 21.32
N LEU A 174 -16.76 -7.43 20.45
CA LEU A 174 -16.30 -7.64 19.09
C LEU A 174 -16.35 -6.33 18.28
N LEU A 175 -17.40 -5.52 18.43
CA LEU A 175 -17.48 -4.21 17.76
C LEU A 175 -16.38 -3.25 18.25
N ASN A 176 -16.02 -3.29 19.54
CA ASN A 176 -14.88 -2.53 20.04
C ASN A 176 -13.57 -2.96 19.36
N ALA A 177 -13.37 -4.27 19.14
CA ALA A 177 -12.24 -4.77 18.37
C ALA A 177 -12.28 -4.29 16.91
N VAL A 178 -13.46 -4.30 16.26
CA VAL A 178 -13.63 -3.77 14.91
C VAL A 178 -13.27 -2.28 14.83
N ARG A 179 -13.71 -1.46 15.81
CA ARG A 179 -13.35 -0.03 15.90
C ARG A 179 -11.83 0.17 15.98
N PHE A 180 -11.12 -0.67 16.72
CA PHE A 180 -9.66 -0.62 16.82
C PHE A 180 -8.99 -1.07 15.50
N TYR A 181 -9.38 -2.22 14.97
CA TYR A 181 -8.77 -2.84 13.80
C TYR A 181 -9.08 -2.13 12.49
N GLN A 182 -10.17 -1.36 12.41
CA GLN A 182 -10.42 -0.45 11.30
C GLN A 182 -9.23 0.49 11.08
N GLY A 183 -8.62 1.02 12.14
CA GLY A 183 -7.51 1.97 12.02
C GLY A 183 -6.12 1.31 11.91
N ILE A 184 -5.86 0.24 12.64
CA ILE A 184 -4.49 -0.29 12.78
C ILE A 184 -4.13 -1.40 11.78
N SER A 185 -5.12 -2.14 11.28
CA SER A 185 -4.86 -3.31 10.42
C SER A 185 -4.91 -2.97 8.93
N PRO A 186 -4.15 -3.69 8.09
CA PRO A 186 -4.41 -3.71 6.65
C PRO A 186 -5.86 -4.11 6.38
N PHE A 187 -6.43 -3.62 5.28
CA PHE A 187 -7.84 -3.86 4.94
C PHE A 187 -8.83 -3.29 5.97
N GLY A 188 -8.46 -2.23 6.70
CA GLY A 188 -9.36 -1.54 7.63
C GLY A 188 -10.69 -1.08 7.03
N PHE A 189 -10.77 -0.99 5.70
CA PHE A 189 -12.03 -0.80 4.97
C PHE A 189 -13.09 -1.84 5.33
N VAL A 190 -12.70 -3.11 5.57
CA VAL A 190 -13.63 -4.17 5.99
C VAL A 190 -14.28 -3.82 7.33
N GLY A 191 -13.49 -3.36 8.30
CA GLY A 191 -14.02 -2.89 9.58
C GLY A 191 -14.95 -1.69 9.42
N SER A 192 -14.65 -0.79 8.50
CA SER A 192 -15.53 0.33 8.13
C SER A 192 -16.90 -0.15 7.66
N THR A 193 -16.95 -1.14 6.77
CA THR A 193 -18.20 -1.70 6.26
C THR A 193 -18.99 -2.45 7.33
N ILE A 194 -18.31 -3.14 8.25
CA ILE A 194 -18.98 -3.80 9.39
C ILE A 194 -19.66 -2.76 10.29
N LEU A 195 -18.96 -1.67 10.62
CA LEU A 195 -19.52 -0.60 11.44
C LEU A 195 -20.69 0.12 10.75
N ASP A 196 -20.57 0.40 9.44
CA ASP A 196 -21.68 0.94 8.63
C ASP A 196 -22.92 0.04 8.72
N ASN A 197 -22.74 -1.28 8.56
CA ASN A 197 -23.84 -2.26 8.60
C ASN A 197 -24.51 -2.30 9.99
N GLN A 198 -23.74 -2.11 11.05
CA GLN A 198 -24.21 -2.01 12.43
C GLN A 198 -24.69 -0.60 12.80
N GLN A 199 -24.73 0.34 11.83
CA GLN A 199 -25.17 1.72 12.02
C GLN A 199 -24.44 2.44 13.17
N THR A 200 -23.15 2.14 13.34
CA THR A 200 -22.28 2.75 14.37
C THR A 200 -21.01 3.28 13.72
N ASP A 201 -20.34 4.21 14.40
CA ASP A 201 -19.02 4.70 14.01
C ASP A 201 -17.92 4.29 14.98
N ASN A 202 -16.67 4.59 14.63
CA ASN A 202 -15.55 4.58 15.58
C ASN A 202 -15.54 5.89 16.39
N ASP A 203 -15.90 5.77 17.65
CA ASP A 203 -15.94 6.83 18.66
C ASP A 203 -14.92 6.62 19.80
N LEU A 204 -14.25 5.46 19.85
CA LEU A 204 -13.33 5.07 20.91
C LEU A 204 -11.87 5.36 20.60
N PHE A 205 -11.44 5.10 19.36
CA PHE A 205 -10.03 5.09 19.02
C PHE A 205 -9.66 6.19 18.04
N ARG A 206 -8.55 6.87 18.32
CA ARG A 206 -7.90 7.83 17.40
C ARG A 206 -6.41 7.54 17.35
N MET A 207 -5.84 7.60 16.16
CA MET A 207 -4.46 7.20 15.92
C MET A 207 -3.61 8.43 15.56
N LYS A 208 -2.59 8.71 16.36
CA LYS A 208 -1.71 9.89 16.13
C LYS A 208 -0.82 9.75 14.89
N HIS A 209 -0.45 8.53 14.53
CA HIS A 209 0.53 8.21 13.49
C HIS A 209 -0.02 7.17 12.53
N ASP A 210 -1.12 7.50 11.85
CA ASP A 210 -1.76 6.60 10.88
C ASP A 210 -1.35 6.90 9.44
N TYR A 211 -1.11 5.84 8.67
CA TYR A 211 -0.77 5.90 7.26
C TYR A 211 -2.01 5.62 6.41
N LEU A 212 -2.93 6.59 6.41
CA LEU A 212 -4.25 6.52 5.76
C LEU A 212 -4.19 6.04 4.30
N VAL A 213 -3.12 6.39 3.58
CA VAL A 213 -2.89 6.02 2.18
C VAL A 213 -2.86 4.51 1.96
N HIS A 214 -2.57 3.71 2.99
CA HIS A 214 -2.55 2.26 2.91
C HIS A 214 -3.85 1.70 2.32
N THR A 215 -5.01 2.27 2.65
CA THR A 215 -6.27 1.75 2.09
C THR A 215 -6.29 1.79 0.56
N LEU A 216 -5.61 2.73 -0.07
CA LEU A 216 -5.56 2.82 -1.53
C LEU A 216 -4.70 1.70 -2.15
N GLU A 217 -3.70 1.21 -1.43
CA GLU A 217 -2.83 0.14 -1.91
C GLU A 217 -3.37 -1.25 -1.55
N ASP A 218 -4.45 -1.36 -0.78
CA ASP A 218 -5.02 -2.65 -0.36
C ASP A 218 -5.51 -3.50 -1.55
N GLU A 219 -5.97 -2.86 -2.65
CA GLU A 219 -6.28 -3.54 -3.92
C GLU A 219 -5.06 -4.27 -4.52
N ILE A 220 -3.86 -3.74 -4.30
CA ILE A 220 -2.59 -4.36 -4.74
C ILE A 220 -2.10 -5.35 -3.69
N LEU A 221 -2.29 -5.05 -2.41
CA LEU A 221 -1.82 -5.88 -1.32
C LEU A 221 -2.49 -7.25 -1.31
N LEU A 222 -3.81 -7.32 -1.52
CA LEU A 222 -4.56 -8.58 -1.50
C LEU A 222 -4.01 -9.64 -2.46
N PRO A 223 -3.89 -9.40 -3.78
CA PRO A 223 -3.35 -10.40 -4.70
C PRO A 223 -1.90 -10.78 -4.40
N LEU A 224 -1.10 -9.87 -3.82
CA LEU A 224 0.26 -10.18 -3.37
C LEU A 224 0.27 -11.12 -2.16
N LEU A 225 -0.57 -10.88 -1.17
CA LEU A 225 -0.70 -11.76 0.00
C LEU A 225 -1.23 -13.14 -0.41
N THR A 226 -2.22 -13.19 -1.31
CA THR A 226 -2.70 -14.44 -1.90
C THR A 226 -1.57 -15.18 -2.61
N ALA A 227 -0.78 -14.51 -3.45
CA ALA A 227 0.34 -15.13 -4.13
C ALA A 227 1.44 -15.62 -3.18
N ILE A 228 1.72 -14.90 -2.08
CA ILE A 228 2.66 -15.36 -1.05
C ILE A 228 2.12 -16.62 -0.34
N LYS A 229 0.83 -16.60 0.07
CA LYS A 229 0.17 -17.71 0.76
C LYS A 229 0.13 -18.97 -0.13
N GLU A 230 -0.20 -18.80 -1.40
CA GLU A 230 -0.31 -19.88 -2.38
C GLU A 230 1.02 -20.22 -3.07
N GLN A 231 2.11 -19.54 -2.69
CA GLN A 231 3.46 -19.73 -3.25
C GLN A 231 3.48 -19.63 -4.78
N LYS A 232 2.89 -18.57 -5.34
CA LYS A 232 2.78 -18.34 -6.78
C LYS A 232 3.67 -17.19 -7.26
N VAL A 233 4.07 -17.26 -8.52
CA VAL A 233 4.74 -16.18 -9.23
C VAL A 233 3.75 -15.05 -9.51
N VAL A 234 4.22 -13.80 -9.53
CA VAL A 234 3.42 -12.64 -9.95
C VAL A 234 4.08 -11.88 -11.08
N SER A 235 3.26 -11.25 -11.92
CA SER A 235 3.67 -10.15 -12.80
C SER A 235 3.15 -8.83 -12.25
N LEU A 236 4.05 -7.87 -12.07
CA LEU A 236 3.78 -6.52 -11.59
C LEU A 236 3.89 -5.54 -12.75
N THR A 237 2.84 -4.74 -12.95
CA THR A 237 2.89 -3.57 -13.82
C THR A 237 3.21 -2.33 -12.98
N ILE A 238 4.39 -1.74 -13.18
CA ILE A 238 4.90 -0.65 -12.34
C ILE A 238 4.97 0.64 -13.15
N ARG A 239 4.50 1.74 -12.57
CA ARG A 239 4.59 3.08 -13.19
C ARG A 239 5.78 3.85 -12.65
N GLY A 240 6.70 4.23 -13.53
CA GLY A 240 7.84 5.07 -13.18
C GLY A 240 7.44 6.51 -12.80
N SER A 241 8.07 7.04 -11.75
CA SER A 241 7.74 8.35 -11.18
C SER A 241 8.08 9.56 -12.06
N LYS A 242 8.99 9.43 -13.03
CA LYS A 242 9.56 10.58 -13.78
C LYS A 242 9.14 10.74 -15.24
N ARG A 243 8.60 9.70 -15.90
CA ARG A 243 8.29 9.76 -17.35
C ARG A 243 7.07 8.96 -17.81
N GLY A 244 6.25 8.43 -16.90
CA GLY A 244 5.12 7.59 -17.29
C GLY A 244 5.50 6.24 -17.91
N ASN A 245 6.80 5.91 -18.00
CA ASN A 245 7.27 4.60 -18.44
C ASN A 245 6.64 3.51 -17.55
N VAL A 246 5.98 2.57 -18.19
CA VAL A 246 5.45 1.37 -17.57
C VAL A 246 6.52 0.28 -17.70
N SER A 247 6.95 -0.27 -16.58
CA SER A 247 7.89 -1.39 -16.53
C SER A 247 7.20 -2.62 -15.96
N GLU A 248 7.53 -3.79 -16.49
CA GLU A 248 7.04 -5.06 -15.97
C GLU A 248 8.11 -5.73 -15.10
N ALA A 249 7.70 -6.27 -13.95
CA ALA A 249 8.54 -7.11 -13.11
C ALA A 249 7.86 -8.44 -12.84
N ILE A 250 8.52 -9.53 -13.23
CA ILE A 250 8.02 -10.90 -13.00
C ILE A 250 8.91 -11.56 -11.96
N GLY A 251 8.31 -12.23 -10.98
CA GLY A 251 9.08 -12.92 -9.94
C GLY A 251 8.22 -13.51 -8.82
N THR A 252 8.89 -14.09 -7.84
CA THR A 252 8.26 -14.65 -6.65
C THR A 252 8.10 -13.56 -5.58
N PRO A 253 6.88 -13.21 -5.16
CA PRO A 253 6.68 -12.32 -4.02
C PRO A 253 6.94 -13.10 -2.74
N LEU A 254 7.72 -12.53 -1.82
CA LEU A 254 8.16 -13.25 -0.61
C LEU A 254 7.66 -12.60 0.67
N LYS A 255 7.73 -11.27 0.76
CA LYS A 255 7.39 -10.55 2.00
C LYS A 255 6.93 -9.14 1.71
N ILE A 256 5.96 -8.66 2.48
CA ILE A 256 5.61 -7.24 2.54
C ILE A 256 6.49 -6.58 3.61
N LEU A 257 7.24 -5.56 3.21
CA LEU A 257 8.12 -4.77 4.08
C LEU A 257 7.49 -3.41 4.31
N VAL A 258 7.45 -2.97 5.57
CA VAL A 258 6.90 -1.66 5.95
C VAL A 258 8.03 -0.82 6.54
N SER A 259 8.27 0.36 5.96
CA SER A 259 9.27 1.29 6.47
C SER A 259 8.80 1.90 7.80
N THR A 260 9.57 1.72 8.87
CA THR A 260 9.28 2.35 10.17
C THR A 260 9.44 3.86 10.19
N GLN A 261 10.19 4.42 9.23
CA GLN A 261 10.42 5.86 9.12
C GLN A 261 9.32 6.58 8.34
N THR A 262 8.79 5.93 7.31
CA THR A 262 7.88 6.59 6.34
C THR A 262 6.51 5.92 6.24
N GLY A 263 6.32 4.77 6.88
CA GLY A 263 5.13 3.92 6.74
C GLY A 263 4.93 3.29 5.38
N ARG A 264 5.79 3.58 4.40
CA ARG A 264 5.65 3.09 3.04
C ARG A 264 5.77 1.58 2.99
N ARG A 265 4.88 0.94 2.21
CA ARG A 265 4.85 -0.51 2.04
C ARG A 265 5.53 -0.92 0.74
N TYR A 266 6.27 -2.02 0.80
CA TYR A 266 7.02 -2.58 -0.30
C TYR A 266 6.76 -4.07 -0.40
N VAL A 267 6.71 -4.62 -1.62
CA VAL A 267 6.81 -6.06 -1.84
C VAL A 267 8.24 -6.41 -2.16
N CYS A 268 8.82 -7.31 -1.35
CA CYS A 268 10.08 -7.95 -1.66
C CYS A 268 9.83 -9.07 -2.67
N LEU A 269 10.27 -8.83 -3.91
CA LEU A 269 10.13 -9.73 -5.04
C LEU A 269 11.49 -10.33 -5.41
N ARG A 270 11.58 -11.65 -5.53
CA ARG A 270 12.70 -12.31 -6.21
C ARG A 270 12.46 -12.24 -7.71
N ASN A 271 13.14 -11.33 -8.39
CA ASN A 271 12.95 -11.11 -9.81
C ASN A 271 13.46 -12.31 -10.63
N ARG A 272 12.63 -12.82 -11.55
CA ARG A 272 12.88 -14.03 -12.35
C ARG A 272 14.06 -13.89 -13.31
N ARG A 273 14.30 -12.69 -13.85
CA ARG A 273 15.37 -12.44 -14.85
C ARG A 273 16.72 -12.18 -14.19
N SER A 274 16.74 -11.27 -13.22
CA SER A 274 17.99 -10.86 -12.57
C SER A 274 18.44 -11.84 -11.48
N CYS A 275 17.53 -12.71 -11.02
CA CYS A 275 17.77 -13.56 -9.86
C CYS A 275 18.28 -12.71 -8.66
N ARG A 276 17.66 -11.55 -8.43
CA ARG A 276 17.96 -10.66 -7.30
C ARG A 276 16.67 -10.25 -6.60
N PHE A 277 16.79 -9.97 -5.30
CA PHE A 277 15.70 -9.39 -4.52
C PHE A 277 15.56 -7.91 -4.87
N HIS A 278 14.33 -7.47 -5.05
CA HIS A 278 13.98 -6.07 -5.27
C HIS A 278 12.77 -5.73 -4.40
N ALA A 279 12.82 -4.58 -3.74
CA ALA A 279 11.69 -4.03 -3.02
C ALA A 279 10.95 -3.04 -3.93
N TYR A 280 9.76 -3.43 -4.37
CA TYR A 280 8.88 -2.56 -5.16
C TYR A 280 7.86 -1.90 -4.24
N ARG A 281 7.74 -0.58 -4.31
CA ARG A 281 6.75 0.15 -3.50
C ARG A 281 5.34 -0.16 -3.97
N LEU A 282 4.44 -0.44 -3.04
CA LEU A 282 3.05 -0.76 -3.36
C LEU A 282 2.35 0.39 -4.10
N ASP A 283 2.55 1.63 -3.66
CA ASP A 283 2.03 2.81 -4.34
C ASP A 283 2.53 3.00 -5.79
N THR A 284 3.58 2.31 -6.25
CA THR A 284 4.03 2.39 -7.65
C THR A 284 3.43 1.31 -8.56
N ILE A 285 2.80 0.30 -7.98
CA ILE A 285 2.23 -0.84 -8.71
C ILE A 285 0.82 -0.45 -9.21
N GLN A 286 0.58 -0.66 -10.49
CA GLN A 286 -0.71 -0.43 -11.15
C GLN A 286 -1.60 -1.67 -11.10
N SER A 287 -1.02 -2.85 -11.31
CA SER A 287 -1.75 -4.12 -11.31
C SER A 287 -0.82 -5.27 -10.96
N VAL A 288 -1.42 -6.33 -10.42
CA VAL A 288 -0.76 -7.58 -10.06
C VAL A 288 -1.53 -8.71 -10.75
N SER A 289 -0.82 -9.53 -11.51
CA SER A 289 -1.36 -10.76 -12.10
C SER A 289 -0.71 -11.95 -11.41
N VAL A 290 -1.53 -12.78 -10.76
CA VAL A 290 -1.08 -14.02 -10.12
C VAL A 290 -0.92 -15.11 -11.20
N GLY A 291 0.23 -15.78 -11.19
CA GLY A 291 0.61 -16.77 -12.19
C GLY A 291 0.68 -18.20 -11.64
N GLU A 292 1.64 -18.95 -12.18
CA GLU A 292 1.90 -20.35 -11.83
C GLU A 292 2.49 -20.52 -10.42
N ALA A 293 2.39 -21.73 -9.88
CA ALA A 293 3.06 -22.10 -8.64
C ALA A 293 4.59 -21.96 -8.78
N GLU A 294 5.26 -21.54 -7.72
CA GLU A 294 6.71 -21.42 -7.63
C GLU A 294 7.29 -22.61 -6.85
N PRO A 295 7.93 -23.59 -7.51
CA PRO A 295 8.48 -24.75 -6.84
C PRO A 295 9.64 -24.41 -5.89
N GLU A 296 10.42 -23.37 -6.18
CA GLU A 296 11.60 -22.98 -5.41
C GLU A 296 11.29 -21.93 -4.32
N PHE A 297 10.02 -21.77 -3.92
CA PHE A 297 9.60 -20.73 -2.98
C PHE A 297 10.37 -20.77 -1.66
N SER A 298 10.50 -21.96 -1.06
CA SER A 298 11.22 -22.14 0.21
C SER A 298 12.69 -21.71 0.10
N ARG A 299 13.36 -22.09 -0.99
CA ARG A 299 14.75 -21.68 -1.25
C ARG A 299 14.87 -20.17 -1.42
N HIS A 300 13.93 -19.54 -2.12
CA HIS A 300 13.89 -18.09 -2.27
C HIS A 300 13.66 -17.38 -0.93
N MET A 301 12.79 -17.91 -0.08
CA MET A 301 12.51 -17.40 1.26
C MET A 301 13.74 -17.50 2.17
N GLU A 302 14.42 -18.64 2.22
CA GLU A 302 15.67 -18.79 2.97
C GLU A 302 16.74 -17.81 2.47
N GLY A 303 16.83 -17.64 1.14
CA GLY A 303 17.65 -16.63 0.52
C GLY A 303 17.34 -15.24 1.06
N LEU A 304 16.06 -14.85 1.10
CA LEU A 304 15.65 -13.56 1.65
C LEU A 304 16.06 -13.41 3.12
N LEU A 305 15.77 -14.40 3.97
CA LEU A 305 16.10 -14.34 5.40
C LEU A 305 17.60 -14.10 5.66
N ARG A 306 18.48 -14.75 4.89
CA ARG A 306 19.93 -14.50 4.96
C ARG A 306 20.34 -13.10 4.51
N ASN A 307 19.58 -12.48 3.61
CA ASN A 307 19.90 -11.16 3.07
C ASN A 307 19.35 -10.01 3.92
N LEU A 308 18.30 -10.24 4.73
CA LEU A 308 17.68 -9.21 5.57
C LEU A 308 18.65 -8.64 6.62
N SER A 309 19.61 -9.42 7.12
CA SER A 309 20.63 -8.93 8.07
C SER A 309 21.58 -7.88 7.46
N PHE A 310 21.64 -7.78 6.14
CA PHE A 310 22.43 -6.77 5.43
C PHE A 310 21.54 -5.62 4.93
N CYS A 311 20.24 -5.62 5.18
CA CYS A 311 19.37 -4.50 4.82
C CYS A 311 19.42 -3.44 5.92
N TRP A 312 19.74 -2.19 5.54
CA TRP A 312 19.55 -1.06 6.43
C TRP A 312 18.08 -0.66 6.45
N GLY A 313 17.47 -0.39 5.30
CA GLY A 313 16.04 -0.13 5.18
C GLY A 313 15.32 -1.29 4.49
N VAL A 314 14.87 -1.02 3.27
CA VAL A 314 14.14 -1.98 2.44
C VAL A 314 14.89 -2.30 1.14
N SER A 315 16.01 -1.65 0.88
CA SER A 315 16.78 -1.80 -0.35
C SER A 315 17.72 -3.01 -0.31
N PHE A 316 17.89 -3.63 -1.48
CA PHE A 316 18.87 -4.68 -1.74
C PHE A 316 20.01 -4.19 -2.67
N GLY A 317 20.06 -2.88 -2.93
CA GLY A 317 21.07 -2.24 -3.76
C GLY A 317 21.15 -2.76 -5.20
N SER A 318 22.08 -2.21 -5.97
CA SER A 318 22.33 -2.62 -7.36
C SER A 318 23.47 -3.65 -7.50
N LYS A 319 24.35 -3.74 -6.49
CA LYS A 319 25.57 -4.55 -6.54
C LYS A 319 25.37 -5.96 -5.97
N ARG A 320 26.26 -6.88 -6.37
CA ARG A 320 26.20 -8.29 -5.93
C ARG A 320 26.81 -8.54 -4.55
N ASN A 321 27.63 -7.62 -4.05
CA ASN A 321 28.26 -7.72 -2.75
C ASN A 321 27.74 -6.59 -1.85
N PRO A 322 27.55 -6.83 -0.55
CA PRO A 322 27.27 -5.79 0.41
C PRO A 322 28.37 -4.74 0.42
N GLU A 323 27.97 -3.48 0.57
CA GLU A 323 28.82 -2.32 0.70
C GLU A 323 29.31 -2.22 2.15
N GLU A 324 30.60 -1.95 2.32
CA GLU A 324 31.21 -1.74 3.63
C GLU A 324 31.18 -0.25 3.93
N VAL A 325 30.75 0.10 5.14
CA VAL A 325 30.70 1.47 5.63
C VAL A 325 31.49 1.56 6.92
N LYS A 326 32.36 2.57 7.00
CA LYS A 326 33.15 2.91 8.18
C LYS A 326 32.88 4.37 8.55
N LEU A 327 32.48 4.58 9.80
CA LEU A 327 32.21 5.90 10.36
C LEU A 327 33.05 6.08 11.61
N THR A 328 33.97 7.05 11.59
CA THR A 328 34.77 7.40 12.77
C THR A 328 34.17 8.63 13.43
N LEU A 329 33.87 8.53 14.72
CA LEU A 329 33.24 9.57 15.53
C LEU A 329 34.15 9.99 16.69
N LYS A 330 34.17 11.29 16.97
CA LYS A 330 34.71 11.86 18.20
C LYS A 330 33.58 12.04 19.21
N ILE A 331 33.72 11.41 20.37
CA ILE A 331 32.72 11.39 21.44
C ILE A 331 33.44 11.73 22.74
N ASN A 332 32.94 12.72 23.48
CA ASN A 332 33.42 13.01 24.81
C ASN A 332 32.88 11.95 25.79
N GLU A 333 33.77 11.15 26.36
CA GLU A 333 33.41 10.03 27.24
C GLU A 333 32.79 10.48 28.57
N GLU A 334 33.05 11.70 29.02
CA GLU A 334 32.51 12.23 30.28
C GLU A 334 31.08 12.78 30.11
N THR A 335 30.79 13.42 28.97
CA THR A 335 29.54 14.18 28.78
C THR A 335 28.61 13.57 27.74
N GLU A 336 29.11 12.71 26.83
CA GLU A 336 28.38 12.25 25.64
C GLU A 336 28.14 10.74 25.59
N GLN A 337 28.10 10.06 26.75
CA GLN A 337 27.83 8.63 26.83
C GLN A 337 26.51 8.22 26.14
N TYR A 338 25.52 9.12 26.10
CA TYR A 338 24.25 8.89 25.38
C TYR A 338 24.43 8.68 23.87
N ILE A 339 25.51 9.17 23.26
CA ILE A 339 25.83 8.95 21.84
C ILE A 339 26.28 7.51 21.60
N LEU A 340 27.04 6.91 22.51
CA LEU A 340 27.43 5.50 22.43
C LEU A 340 26.21 4.59 22.53
N ASN A 341 25.35 4.83 23.53
CA ASN A 341 24.08 4.10 23.69
C ASN A 341 23.19 4.24 22.43
N ARG A 342 23.21 5.42 21.81
CA ARG A 342 22.48 5.68 20.56
C ARG A 342 23.06 4.89 19.38
N LEU A 343 24.39 4.82 19.25
CA LEU A 343 25.05 4.03 18.20
C LEU A 343 24.74 2.55 18.34
N GLU A 344 24.75 2.00 19.56
CA GLU A 344 24.39 0.60 19.80
C GLU A 344 22.91 0.33 19.47
N ARG A 345 22.00 1.20 19.91
CA ARG A 345 20.55 1.02 19.69
C ARG A 345 20.13 1.21 18.23
N GLU A 346 20.67 2.23 17.55
CA GLU A 346 20.25 2.63 16.20
C GLU A 346 21.18 2.10 15.09
N GLY A 347 22.39 1.68 15.43
CA GLY A 347 23.40 1.13 14.51
C GLY A 347 23.10 -0.26 13.99
N ARG A 348 22.00 -0.88 14.43
CA ARG A 348 21.52 -2.19 13.95
C ARG A 348 22.62 -3.27 14.02
N HIS A 349 23.00 -3.84 12.88
CA HIS A 349 23.98 -4.92 12.76
C HIS A 349 25.44 -4.44 12.66
N GLY A 350 25.71 -3.16 12.96
CA GLY A 350 27.06 -2.62 12.95
C GLY A 350 27.84 -2.93 14.23
N THR A 351 29.16 -2.94 14.11
CA THR A 351 30.11 -3.15 15.20
C THR A 351 30.75 -1.83 15.59
N ILE A 352 30.86 -1.57 16.89
CA ILE A 352 31.49 -0.36 17.44
C ILE A 352 32.79 -0.76 18.14
N THR A 353 33.88 -0.11 17.76
CA THR A 353 35.22 -0.35 18.30
C THR A 353 35.83 0.97 18.76
N ARG A 354 36.35 1.02 20.00
CA ARG A 354 37.12 2.18 20.49
C ARG A 354 38.53 2.15 19.90
N THR A 355 38.89 3.17 19.11
CA THR A 355 40.19 3.25 18.42
C THR A 355 41.18 4.18 19.12
N GLY A 356 40.72 5.00 20.07
CA GLY A 356 41.55 5.87 20.89
C GLY A 356 40.73 6.66 21.91
N PRO A 357 41.35 7.55 22.69
CA PRO A 357 40.65 8.39 23.66
C PRO A 357 39.57 9.24 22.97
N GLY A 358 38.30 8.98 23.29
CA GLY A 358 37.16 9.66 22.67
C GLY A 358 36.97 9.40 21.17
N ALA A 359 37.64 8.41 20.58
CA ALA A 359 37.52 8.06 19.16
C ALA A 359 36.92 6.66 19.00
N TYR A 360 35.80 6.58 18.26
CA TYR A 360 35.03 5.36 18.06
C TYR A 360 34.82 5.11 16.57
N LEU A 361 35.12 3.89 16.15
CA LEU A 361 34.89 3.39 14.80
C LEU A 361 33.63 2.54 14.79
N TYR A 362 32.68 2.91 13.94
CA TYR A 362 31.50 2.10 13.60
C TYR A 362 31.68 1.47 12.22
N GLU A 363 31.53 0.15 12.14
CA GLU A 363 31.64 -0.60 10.88
C GLU A 363 30.38 -1.42 10.62
N VAL A 364 29.88 -1.40 9.39
CA VAL A 364 28.72 -2.21 8.99
C VAL A 364 28.79 -2.64 7.54
N ARG A 365 28.17 -3.77 7.22
CA ARG A 365 27.99 -4.28 5.85
C ARG A 365 26.53 -4.21 5.47
N VAL A 366 26.19 -3.47 4.41
CA VAL A 366 24.82 -3.24 3.98
C VAL A 366 24.63 -3.37 2.47
N TRP A 367 23.45 -3.80 2.02
CA TRP A 367 23.16 -3.91 0.59
C TRP A 367 23.11 -2.56 -0.13
N ASP A 368 22.68 -1.50 0.56
CA ASP A 368 22.56 -0.15 0.03
C ASP A 368 23.01 0.87 1.09
N ALA A 369 24.23 1.37 0.98
CA ALA A 369 24.77 2.34 1.93
C ALA A 369 24.08 3.71 1.83
N ASN A 370 23.34 3.99 0.75
CA ASN A 370 22.61 5.24 0.62
C ASN A 370 21.45 5.35 1.62
N GLU A 371 20.80 4.23 1.97
CA GLU A 371 19.74 4.22 3.01
C GLU A 371 20.26 4.61 4.40
N LEU A 372 21.56 4.44 4.64
CA LEU A 372 22.23 4.73 5.90
C LEU A 372 22.66 6.20 6.03
N LEU A 373 22.80 6.93 4.93
CA LEU A 373 23.26 8.34 4.95
C LEU A 373 22.43 9.28 5.84
N PRO A 374 21.08 9.25 5.86
CA PRO A 374 20.31 10.12 6.74
C PRO A 374 20.67 9.93 8.21
N TRP A 375 20.89 8.68 8.65
CA TRP A 375 21.29 8.37 10.01
C TRP A 375 22.72 8.85 10.31
N VAL A 376 23.67 8.63 9.40
CA VAL A 376 25.05 9.13 9.53
C VAL A 376 25.09 10.65 9.71
N LYS A 377 24.33 11.38 8.88
CA LYS A 377 24.27 12.84 8.94
C LYS A 377 23.77 13.39 10.28
N THR A 378 23.04 12.61 11.07
CA THR A 378 22.62 13.04 12.42
C THR A 378 23.77 13.15 13.42
N PHE A 379 24.96 12.63 13.08
CA PHE A 379 26.18 12.76 13.89
C PHE A 379 27.07 13.92 13.45
N THR A 380 26.61 14.77 12.53
CA THR A 380 27.31 15.99 12.09
C THR A 380 27.87 16.77 13.29
N GLY A 381 29.12 17.23 13.17
CA GLY A 381 29.89 17.85 14.26
C GLY A 381 30.75 16.87 15.07
N ARG A 382 30.45 15.56 15.01
CA ARG A 382 31.24 14.50 15.66
C ARG A 382 31.98 13.61 14.67
N ILE A 383 31.66 13.72 13.38
CA ILE A 383 32.25 12.87 12.34
C ILE A 383 33.69 13.28 12.08
N LEU A 384 34.63 12.37 12.35
CA LEU A 384 36.04 12.52 12.00
C LEU A 384 36.31 12.03 10.56
N SER A 385 35.74 10.88 10.20
CA SER A 385 35.84 10.35 8.84
C SER A 385 34.63 9.50 8.48
N PHE A 386 34.31 9.48 7.19
CA PHE A 386 33.31 8.60 6.60
C PHE A 386 33.90 7.95 5.35
N GLU A 387 33.90 6.62 5.33
CA GLU A 387 34.39 5.80 4.23
C GLU A 387 33.33 4.76 3.86
N CYS A 388 33.20 4.50 2.56
CA CYS A 388 32.33 3.49 2.01
C CYS A 388 32.99 2.83 0.80
N SER A 389 32.86 1.50 0.70
CA SER A 389 33.31 0.78 -0.49
C SER A 389 32.59 1.22 -1.77
N ASN A 390 31.44 1.88 -1.65
CA ASN A 390 30.80 2.60 -2.73
C ASN A 390 31.20 4.09 -2.76
N LYS A 391 32.14 4.42 -3.65
CA LYS A 391 32.63 5.80 -3.84
C LYS A 391 31.57 6.82 -4.27
N GLN A 392 30.47 6.38 -4.89
CA GLN A 392 29.36 7.28 -5.19
C GLN A 392 28.64 7.75 -3.92
N VAL A 393 28.50 6.87 -2.92
CA VAL A 393 27.87 7.19 -1.63
C VAL A 393 28.76 8.14 -0.83
N GLU A 394 30.07 7.91 -0.82
CA GLU A 394 31.04 8.86 -0.24
C GLU A 394 30.93 10.24 -0.89
N ALA A 395 30.88 10.30 -2.22
CA ALA A 395 30.77 11.56 -2.96
C ALA A 395 29.46 12.31 -2.68
N ILE A 396 28.33 11.59 -2.54
CA ILE A 396 27.05 12.17 -2.15
C ILE A 396 27.17 12.77 -0.74
N TRP A 397 27.70 12.01 0.21
CA TRP A 397 27.89 12.49 1.58
C TRP A 397 28.76 13.76 1.62
N ARG A 398 29.92 13.76 0.94
CA ARG A 398 30.81 14.93 0.88
C ARG A 398 30.11 16.16 0.32
N ARG A 399 29.44 16.01 -0.83
CA ARG A 399 28.69 17.10 -1.47
C ARG A 399 27.60 17.66 -0.55
N ASP A 400 26.89 16.79 0.16
CA ASP A 400 25.82 17.22 1.07
C ASP A 400 26.39 18.01 2.27
N MET A 401 27.57 17.62 2.77
CA MET A 401 28.27 18.35 3.83
C MET A 401 28.79 19.70 3.33
N GLU A 402 29.46 19.74 2.17
CA GLU A 402 29.94 20.98 1.54
C GLU A 402 28.80 21.97 1.31
N ARG A 403 27.67 21.49 0.77
CA ARG A 403 26.48 22.32 0.55
C ARG A 403 25.86 22.82 1.85
N MET A 404 25.84 21.99 2.89
CA MET A 404 25.34 22.42 4.20
C MET A 404 26.24 23.52 4.77
N ILE A 405 27.57 23.35 4.71
CA ILE A 405 28.53 24.35 5.14
C ILE A 405 28.34 25.67 4.37
N SER A 406 28.24 25.63 3.04
CA SER A 406 28.08 26.86 2.23
C SER A 406 26.77 27.61 2.52
N LEU A 407 25.70 26.89 2.86
CA LEU A 407 24.42 27.50 3.26
C LEU A 407 24.51 28.25 4.60
N TYR A 408 25.37 27.80 5.52
CA TYR A 408 25.48 28.41 6.86
C TYR A 408 26.63 29.41 7.00
N LEU A 409 27.71 29.25 6.24
CA LEU A 409 28.92 30.09 6.34
C LEU A 409 29.12 31.05 5.16
N GLY A 410 28.30 30.97 4.10
CA GLY A 410 28.45 31.79 2.90
C GLY A 410 29.59 31.31 1.99
N GLU A 411 29.59 31.76 0.72
CA GLU A 411 30.62 31.38 -0.27
C GLU A 411 31.97 32.11 -0.07
N GLU A 412 32.06 33.06 0.87
CA GLU A 412 33.23 33.95 1.03
C GLU A 412 34.25 33.50 2.09
N ASP A 413 33.94 32.49 2.91
CA ASP A 413 34.84 31.99 3.97
C ASP A 413 35.44 30.61 3.62
N PHE A 414 36.12 30.50 2.48
CA PHE A 414 36.96 29.35 2.12
C PHE A 414 38.31 29.71 1.51
#